data_AF-A0AAV8V1D2-F1
#
_entry.id   AF-A0AAV8V1D2-F1
#
_cell.length_a   1.000
_cell.length_b   1.000
_cell.length_c   1.000
_cell.angle_alpha   90.00
_cell.angle_beta   90.00
_cell.angle_gamma   90.00
#
_symmetry.space_group_name_H-M   'P 1'
#
loop_
_entity.id
_entity.type
_entity.pdbx_description
1 polymer ?
#
loop_
_entity_poly.entity_id
_entity_poly.type
_entity_poly.pdbx_seq_one_letter_code
_entity_poly.pdbx_strand_id
1 'polypeptide(L)'
;MDPAAVQREPTEAADAVFKKNVEDLTEVEMEREKQELTVSIQKLRESNKEIKDFDPQGQDEELVMAIKENLEVIVRREQRLENIEKRLVKVSGLEL
;
A
#
# COMPACT_ATOMS: atom_id res chain seq x y z
N MET A 1 -35.65 4.66 21.17
CA MET A 1 -34.33 4.00 21.18
C MET A 1 -33.87 3.95 19.75
N ASP A 2 -32.99 4.87 19.37
CA ASP A 2 -32.39 4.90 18.04
C ASP A 2 -31.26 3.88 17.98
N PRO A 3 -31.28 2.91 17.04
CA PRO A 3 -30.14 2.05 16.82
C PRO A 3 -29.05 2.84 16.09
N ALA A 4 -27.85 2.77 16.65
CA ALA A 4 -26.65 3.46 16.22
C ALA A 4 -26.48 3.50 14.70
N ALA A 5 -26.49 4.72 14.15
CA ALA A 5 -25.89 5.02 12.87
C ALA A 5 -24.37 4.82 13.01
N VAL A 6 -23.91 3.59 12.78
CA VAL A 6 -22.50 3.32 12.49
C VAL A 6 -22.25 3.86 11.09
N GLN A 7 -22.01 5.16 11.01
CA GLN A 7 -21.35 5.76 9.86
C GLN A 7 -19.93 5.19 9.86
N ARG A 8 -19.73 4.07 9.16
CA ARG A 8 -18.39 3.66 8.74
C ARG A 8 -17.99 4.70 7.70
N GLU A 9 -17.26 5.72 8.14
CA GLU A 9 -16.59 6.63 7.21
C GLU A 9 -15.76 5.75 6.26
N PRO A 10 -15.91 5.90 4.93
CA PRO A 10 -15.02 5.21 4.02
C PRO A 10 -13.61 5.70 4.33
N THR A 11 -12.68 4.78 4.53
CA THR A 11 -11.25 5.02 4.70
C THR A 11 -10.61 5.53 3.40
N GLU A 12 -11.14 6.61 2.80
CA GLU A 12 -10.56 7.31 1.65
C GLU A 12 -9.21 7.96 2.01
N ALA A 13 -8.90 8.14 3.29
CA ALA A 13 -7.67 8.76 3.76
C ALA A 13 -6.40 7.95 3.45
N ALA A 14 -6.50 6.66 3.13
CA ALA A 14 -5.32 5.83 2.84
C ALA A 14 -4.83 5.90 1.37
N ASP A 15 -5.67 6.38 0.44
CA ASP A 15 -5.33 6.43 -0.99
C ASP A 15 -5.09 7.85 -1.53
N ALA A 16 -5.32 8.89 -0.70
CA ALA A 16 -5.13 10.29 -1.10
C ALA A 16 -3.64 10.72 -1.25
N VAL A 17 -2.68 9.88 -0.87
CA VAL A 17 -1.24 10.23 -0.85
C VAL A 17 -0.60 10.13 -2.25
N PHE A 18 -1.23 9.48 -3.23
CA PHE A 18 -0.65 9.25 -4.56
C PHE A 18 -0.71 10.44 -5.54
N LYS A 19 -0.99 11.66 -5.08
CA LYS A 19 -1.25 12.80 -5.99
C LYS A 19 -0.03 13.55 -6.51
N LYS A 20 1.16 13.42 -5.89
CA LYS A 20 2.37 14.09 -6.37
C LYS A 20 3.17 13.18 -7.31
N ASN A 21 3.62 13.70 -8.45
CA ASN A 21 4.59 12.98 -9.27
C ASN A 21 5.88 12.80 -8.47
N VAL A 22 6.59 11.68 -8.67
CA VAL A 22 7.89 11.44 -8.00
C VAL A 22 8.88 12.57 -8.31
N GLU A 23 8.76 13.18 -9.49
CA GLU A 23 9.60 14.29 -9.95
C GLU A 23 9.44 15.56 -9.11
N ASP A 24 8.30 15.73 -8.44
CA ASP A 24 7.95 16.90 -7.62
C ASP A 24 8.31 16.72 -6.13
N LEU A 25 8.93 15.59 -5.79
CA LEU A 25 9.34 15.27 -4.42
C LEU A 25 10.80 15.66 -4.17
N THR A 26 11.04 16.23 -3.00
CA THR A 26 12.37 16.37 -2.43
C THR A 26 12.93 15.01 -2.00
N GLU A 27 14.25 14.91 -1.81
CA GLU A 27 14.90 13.69 -1.32
C GLU A 27 14.31 13.21 0.03
N VAL A 28 14.05 14.14 0.94
CA VAL A 28 13.44 13.84 2.25
C VAL A 28 12.01 13.32 2.10
N GLU A 29 11.21 13.92 1.21
CA GLU A 29 9.85 13.42 0.92
C GLU A 29 9.90 12.03 0.28
N MET A 30 10.84 11.78 -0.63
CA MET A 30 11.03 10.47 -1.28
C MET A 30 11.42 9.38 -0.27
N GLU A 31 12.36 9.65 0.63
CA GLU A 31 12.76 8.68 1.67
C GLU A 31 11.61 8.39 2.65
N ARG A 32 10.86 9.43 3.02
CA ARG A 32 9.67 9.25 3.86
C ARG A 32 8.61 8.39 3.15
N GLU A 33 8.30 8.71 1.90
CA GLU A 33 7.31 7.95 1.12
C GLU A 33 7.77 6.50 0.90
N LYS A 34 9.06 6.28 0.65
CA LYS A 34 9.67 4.94 0.57
C LYS A 34 9.42 4.12 1.84
N GLN A 35 9.64 4.70 3.02
CA GLN A 35 9.39 4.05 4.30
C GLN A 35 7.90 3.74 4.51
N GLU A 36 7.03 4.70 4.23
CA GLU A 36 5.57 4.55 4.35
C GLU A 36 5.05 3.44 3.41
N LEU A 37 5.50 3.41 2.15
CA LEU A 37 5.16 2.36 1.18
C LEU A 37 5.65 0.99 1.65
N THR A 38 6.88 0.90 2.14
CA THR A 38 7.47 -0.36 2.61
C THR A 38 6.66 -0.95 3.76
N VAL A 39 6.33 -0.13 4.78
CA VAL A 39 5.51 -0.56 5.92
C VAL A 39 4.11 -0.96 5.46
N SER A 40 3.53 -0.23 4.52
CA SER A 40 2.20 -0.50 3.99
C SER A 40 2.13 -1.82 3.22
N ILE A 41 3.14 -2.09 2.36
CA ILE A 41 3.27 -3.37 1.64
C ILE A 41 3.45 -4.53 2.63
N GLN A 42 4.31 -4.36 3.64
CA GLN A 42 4.53 -5.36 4.68
C GLN A 42 3.22 -5.75 5.38
N LYS A 43 2.43 -4.75 5.82
CA LYS A 43 1.13 -4.98 6.48
C LYS A 43 0.13 -5.71 5.58
N LEU A 44 0.06 -5.38 4.29
CA LEU A 44 -0.82 -6.09 3.36
C LEU A 44 -0.38 -7.54 3.13
N ARG A 45 0.92 -7.79 3.06
CA ARG A 45 1.45 -9.16 2.95
C ARG A 45 1.16 -9.99 4.21
N GLU A 46 1.29 -9.38 5.38
CA GLU A 46 0.93 -10.01 6.66
C GLU A 46 -0.57 -10.29 6.74
N SER A 47 -1.42 -9.33 6.38
CA SER A 47 -2.88 -9.53 6.30
C SER A 47 -3.25 -10.66 5.33
N ASN A 48 -2.63 -10.71 4.14
CA ASN A 48 -2.85 -11.80 3.20
C ASN A 48 -2.42 -13.16 3.75
N LYS A 49 -1.37 -13.20 4.58
CA LYS A 49 -0.96 -14.43 5.25
C LYS A 49 -2.00 -14.84 6.30
N GLU A 50 -2.46 -13.91 7.12
CA GLU A 50 -3.50 -14.17 8.13
C GLU A 50 -4.80 -14.68 7.50
N ILE A 51 -5.23 -14.10 6.38
CA ILE A 51 -6.42 -14.56 5.65
C ILE A 51 -6.22 -16.00 5.13
N LYS A 52 -5.03 -16.32 4.58
CA LYS A 52 -4.71 -17.68 4.12
C LYS A 52 -4.58 -18.68 5.27
N ASP A 53 -4.09 -18.26 6.42
CA ASP A 53 -4.01 -19.10 7.61
C ASP A 53 -5.42 -19.39 8.17
N PHE A 54 -6.37 -18.46 8.00
CA PHE A 54 -7.77 -18.61 8.37
C PHE A 54 -8.57 -19.49 7.38
N ASP A 55 -8.43 -19.24 6.08
CA ASP A 55 -9.05 -20.02 5.01
C ASP A 55 -8.00 -20.58 4.03
N PRO A 56 -7.31 -21.67 4.40
CA PRO A 56 -6.24 -22.23 3.58
C PRO A 56 -6.73 -22.90 2.30
N GLN A 57 -8.02 -23.25 2.23
CA GLN A 57 -8.60 -23.87 1.04
C GLN A 57 -9.23 -22.85 0.08
N GLY A 58 -9.36 -21.59 0.49
CA GLY A 58 -9.96 -20.54 -0.34
C GLY A 58 -11.42 -20.83 -0.65
N GLN A 59 -12.16 -21.36 0.32
CA GLN A 59 -13.58 -21.66 0.18
C GLN A 59 -14.46 -20.43 0.41
N ASP A 60 -13.97 -19.46 1.17
CA ASP A 60 -14.65 -18.20 1.40
C ASP A 60 -14.30 -17.20 0.28
N GLU A 61 -15.26 -16.98 -0.62
CA GLU A 61 -15.10 -16.09 -1.77
C GLU A 61 -14.79 -14.64 -1.36
N GLU A 62 -15.32 -14.16 -0.22
CA GLU A 62 -15.05 -12.80 0.26
C GLU A 62 -13.58 -12.66 0.68
N LEU A 63 -13.03 -13.67 1.34
CA LEU A 63 -11.62 -13.71 1.74
C LEU A 63 -10.68 -13.81 0.54
N VAL A 64 -11.05 -14.60 -0.48
CA VAL A 64 -10.30 -14.67 -1.75
C VAL A 64 -10.30 -13.31 -2.47
N MET A 65 -11.44 -12.62 -2.50
CA MET A 65 -11.53 -11.28 -3.07
C MET A 65 -10.68 -10.27 -2.28
N ALA A 66 -10.71 -10.30 -0.96
CA ALA A 66 -9.89 -9.43 -0.12
C ALA A 66 -8.38 -9.62 -0.39
N ILE A 67 -7.91 -10.86 -0.54
CA ILE A 67 -6.52 -11.14 -0.93
C ILE A 67 -6.19 -10.52 -2.29
N LYS A 68 -7.10 -10.67 -3.26
CA LYS A 68 -6.92 -10.13 -4.61
C LYS A 68 -6.81 -8.60 -4.60
N GLU A 69 -7.72 -7.92 -3.90
CA GLU A 69 -7.68 -6.46 -3.76
C GLU A 69 -6.39 -5.99 -3.09
N ASN A 70 -5.96 -6.67 -2.03
CA ASN A 70 -4.68 -6.39 -1.36
C ASN A 70 -3.49 -6.57 -2.31
N LEU A 71 -3.49 -7.61 -3.15
CA LEU A 71 -2.43 -7.83 -4.14
C LEU A 71 -2.38 -6.70 -5.18
N GLU A 72 -3.53 -6.24 -5.67
CA GLU A 72 -3.57 -5.11 -6.61
C GLU A 72 -3.00 -3.82 -5.98
N VAL A 73 -3.31 -3.58 -4.70
CA VAL A 73 -2.75 -2.46 -3.94
C VAL A 73 -1.24 -2.62 -3.75
N ILE A 74 -0.76 -3.82 -3.41
CA ILE A 74 0.69 -4.12 -3.30
C ILE A 74 1.40 -3.78 -4.60
N VAL A 75 0.90 -4.26 -5.75
CA VAL A 75 1.53 -4.03 -7.06
C VAL A 75 1.66 -2.54 -7.36
N ARG A 76 0.62 -1.74 -7.11
CA ARG A 76 0.67 -0.28 -7.32
C ARG A 76 1.70 0.38 -6.41
N ARG A 77 1.80 -0.05 -5.15
CA ARG A 77 2.75 0.47 -4.17
C ARG A 77 4.19 0.08 -4.49
N GLU A 78 4.43 -1.14 -4.95
CA GLU A 78 5.74 -1.62 -5.41
C GLU A 78 6.20 -0.84 -6.65
N GLN A 79 5.31 -0.59 -7.61
CA GLN A 79 5.65 0.21 -8.78
C GLN A 79 6.04 1.66 -8.40
N ARG A 80 5.33 2.24 -7.43
CA ARG A 80 5.66 3.57 -6.89
C ARG A 80 7.01 3.57 -6.16
N LEU A 81 7.24 2.56 -5.33
CA LEU A 81 8.50 2.36 -4.61
C LEU A 81 9.68 2.27 -5.59
N GLU A 82 9.56 1.48 -6.65
CA GLU A 82 10.58 1.34 -7.69
C GLU A 82 10.90 2.69 -8.36
N ASN A 83 9.87 3.50 -8.65
CA ASN A 83 10.07 4.83 -9.24
C ASN A 83 10.79 5.79 -8.28
N ILE A 84 10.47 5.74 -6.98
CA ILE A 84 11.15 6.52 -5.95
C ILE A 84 12.60 6.09 -5.82
N GLU A 85 12.89 4.79 -5.78
CA GLU A 85 14.25 4.26 -5.68
C GLU A 85 15.10 4.66 -6.90
N LYS A 86 14.55 4.51 -8.12
CA LYS A 86 15.21 4.97 -9.34
C LYS A 86 15.51 6.47 -9.30
N ARG A 87 14.63 7.27 -8.72
CA ARG A 87 14.85 8.72 -8.59
C ARG A 87 15.92 9.00 -7.54
N LEU A 88 15.86 8.41 -6.35
CA LEU A 88 16.86 8.56 -5.30
C LEU A 88 18.27 8.24 -5.79
N VAL A 89 18.44 7.14 -6.54
CA VAL A 89 19.73 6.79 -7.17
C VAL A 89 20.21 7.91 -8.10
N LYS A 90 19.33 8.45 -8.95
CA LYS A 90 19.67 9.57 -9.84
C LYS A 90 20.03 10.87 -9.10
N VAL A 91 19.34 11.19 -8.00
CA VAL A 91 19.58 12.44 -7.26
C VAL A 91 20.81 12.34 -6.35
N SER A 92 21.07 11.15 -5.77
CA SER A 92 22.23 10.89 -4.91
C SER A 92 23.55 10.75 -5.67
N GLY A 93 23.51 10.71 -7.01
CA GLY A 93 24.71 10.57 -7.84
C GLY A 93 25.41 9.21 -7.69
N LEU A 94 24.72 8.22 -7.12
CA LEU A 94 25.18 6.83 -7.07
C LEU A 94 24.95 6.22 -8.45
N GLU A 95 25.98 6.21 -9.30
CA GLU A 95 25.98 5.37 -10.49
C GLU A 95 26.07 3.90 -10.05
N LEU A 96 25.10 3.07 -10.47
CA LEU A 96 25.12 1.61 -10.31
C LEU A 96 26.09 0.97 -11.30
#